data_AF-A0A7S2HBW8-F1
#
_entry.id   AF-A0A7S2HBW8-F1
#
_cell.length_a   1.000
_cell.length_b   1.000
_cell.length_c   1.000
_cell.angle_alpha   90.00
_cell.angle_beta   90.00
_cell.angle_gamma   90.00
#
_symmetry.space_group_name_H-M   'P 1'
#
loop_
_entity.id
_entity.type
_entity.pdbx_description
1 polymer ?
#
loop_
_entity_poly.entity_id
_entity_poly.type
_entity_poly.pdbx_seq_one_letter_code
_entity_poly.pdbx_strand_id
1 'polypeptide(L)'
;AGCGPFALALLACLFVVTISSDGTVTLPFGTVSGNLLSASKEFLGIPFAPEPARFASAQLWNQSYEDGHLDATSYAAQCPQSFPAGAAIAQHATFSEDCLYLTIYTPREQPGEETPWPVMFWIHGGALRVGSA
;
A
#
# COMPACT_ATOMS: atom_id res chain seq x y z
N ALA A 1 12.78 9.91 -69.14
CA ALA A 1 13.67 9.34 -68.11
C ALA A 1 13.35 10.01 -66.78
N GLY A 2 13.12 9.25 -65.72
CA GLY A 2 12.99 9.78 -64.35
C GLY A 2 11.60 9.64 -63.74
N CYS A 3 11.23 8.41 -63.40
CA CYS A 3 10.23 8.07 -62.39
C CYS A 3 10.89 8.25 -61.00
N GLY A 4 10.18 8.81 -60.02
CA GLY A 4 10.66 8.87 -58.63
C GLY A 4 9.69 9.60 -57.68
N PRO A 5 8.90 8.88 -56.89
CA PRO A 5 8.01 9.45 -55.88
C PRO A 5 8.77 9.59 -54.54
N PHE A 6 8.79 10.78 -53.93
CA PHE A 6 9.24 10.94 -52.55
C PHE A 6 8.02 11.07 -51.61
N ALA A 7 7.77 9.93 -50.97
CA ALA A 7 6.94 9.62 -49.82
C ALA A 7 6.29 10.78 -49.04
N LEU A 8 4.95 10.70 -48.94
CA LEU A 8 4.19 11.22 -47.80
C LEU A 8 4.71 10.53 -46.52
N ALA A 9 5.33 11.30 -45.62
CA ALA A 9 5.55 10.85 -44.25
C ALA A 9 4.22 10.93 -43.49
N LEU A 10 3.51 9.80 -43.41
CA LEU A 10 2.41 9.61 -42.46
C LEU A 10 3.05 9.50 -41.07
N LEU A 11 3.08 10.62 -40.34
CA LEU A 11 3.38 10.62 -38.92
C LEU A 11 2.18 9.99 -38.20
N ALA A 12 2.18 8.66 -38.12
CA ALA A 12 1.24 7.95 -37.27
C ALA A 12 1.60 8.30 -35.82
N CYS A 13 0.88 9.27 -35.24
CA CYS A 13 0.79 9.40 -33.80
C CYS A 13 0.12 8.12 -33.28
N LEU A 14 0.93 7.08 -33.04
CA LEU A 14 0.56 6.07 -32.06
C LEU A 14 0.56 6.78 -30.71
N PHE A 15 -0.57 7.38 -30.37
CA PHE A 15 -0.94 7.44 -28.96
C PHE A 15 -1.17 5.99 -28.54
N VAL A 16 -0.10 5.36 -28.06
CA VAL A 16 -0.25 4.23 -27.14
C VAL A 16 -0.96 4.83 -25.94
N VAL A 17 -2.27 4.61 -25.85
CA VAL A 17 -3.01 4.86 -24.62
C VAL A 17 -2.42 3.90 -23.59
N THR A 18 -1.64 4.45 -22.66
CA THR A 18 -1.11 3.71 -21.52
C THR A 18 -2.27 3.32 -20.63
N ILE A 19 -2.52 2.01 -20.45
CA ILE A 19 -3.43 1.53 -19.43
C ILE A 19 -2.79 1.82 -18.08
N SER A 20 -3.25 2.88 -17.40
CA SER A 20 -2.88 3.16 -16.01
C SER A 20 -3.84 2.35 -15.12
N SER A 21 -3.33 1.25 -14.56
CA SER A 21 -4.00 0.36 -13.60
C SER A 21 -3.33 0.51 -12.23
N ASP A 22 -3.00 1.75 -11.91
CA ASP A 22 -1.88 2.05 -11.03
C ASP A 22 -2.15 1.49 -9.64
N GLY A 23 -1.11 1.02 -8.97
CA GLY A 23 -1.17 0.57 -7.58
C GLY A 23 -1.50 1.70 -6.61
N THR A 24 -2.26 2.71 -7.04
CA THR A 24 -2.55 3.93 -6.29
C THR A 24 -4.03 4.00 -5.93
N VAL A 25 -4.32 4.50 -4.74
CA VAL A 25 -5.69 4.76 -4.25
C VAL A 25 -5.76 6.18 -3.71
N THR A 26 -6.84 6.91 -4.03
CA THR A 26 -7.05 8.26 -3.50
C THR A 26 -7.92 8.18 -2.24
N LEU A 27 -7.42 8.71 -1.14
CA LEU A 27 -8.11 8.86 0.13
C LEU A 27 -8.34 10.35 0.42
N PRO A 28 -9.25 10.71 1.36
CA PRO A 28 -9.40 12.10 1.81
C PRO A 28 -8.11 12.72 2.38
N PHE A 29 -7.17 11.87 2.80
CA PHE A 29 -5.90 12.28 3.39
C PHE A 29 -4.77 12.47 2.36
N GLY A 30 -4.96 11.99 1.12
CA GLY A 30 -3.95 12.00 0.06
C GLY A 30 -3.99 10.72 -0.79
N THR A 31 -3.02 10.59 -1.69
CA THR A 31 -2.88 9.43 -2.57
C THR A 31 -1.92 8.41 -1.95
N VAL A 32 -2.35 7.15 -1.88
CA VAL A 32 -1.53 6.04 -1.39
C VAL A 32 -1.01 5.24 -2.59
N SER A 33 0.29 4.99 -2.66
CA SER A 33 0.91 4.05 -3.61
C SER A 33 1.16 2.70 -2.93
N GLY A 34 0.94 1.61 -3.65
CA GLY A 34 1.19 0.24 -3.19
C GLY A 34 1.84 -0.60 -4.28
N ASN A 35 2.14 -1.85 -3.93
CA ASN A 35 2.72 -2.82 -4.85
C ASN A 35 1.66 -3.34 -5.83
N LEU A 36 2.03 -3.42 -7.11
CA LEU A 36 1.21 -4.06 -8.14
C LEU A 36 1.87 -5.38 -8.54
N LEU A 37 1.31 -6.49 -8.08
CA LEU A 37 1.78 -7.84 -8.39
C LEU A 37 0.98 -8.45 -9.54
N SER A 38 1.37 -9.65 -9.97
CA SER A 38 0.68 -10.35 -11.06
C SER A 38 -0.78 -10.66 -10.74
N ALA A 39 -1.09 -11.01 -9.49
CA ALA A 39 -2.42 -11.42 -9.04
C ALA A 39 -3.08 -10.48 -8.01
N SER A 40 -2.31 -9.60 -7.37
CA SER A 40 -2.79 -8.75 -6.27
C SER A 40 -2.27 -7.32 -6.36
N LYS A 41 -2.94 -6.44 -5.63
CA LYS A 41 -2.39 -5.16 -5.16
C LYS A 41 -2.16 -5.27 -3.65
N GLU A 42 -1.05 -4.72 -3.18
CA GLU A 42 -0.67 -4.75 -1.77
C GLU A 42 -0.36 -3.35 -1.29
N PHE A 43 -0.97 -2.95 -0.18
CA PHE A 43 -0.70 -1.68 0.48
C PHE A 43 -0.24 -1.99 1.90
N LEU A 44 1.05 -1.80 2.13
CA LEU A 44 1.76 -2.17 3.35
C LEU A 44 2.04 -0.88 4.13
N GLY A 45 1.63 -0.81 5.40
CA GLY A 45 1.96 0.35 6.24
C GLY A 45 1.02 1.56 6.11
N ILE A 46 -0.29 1.34 5.95
CA ILE A 46 -1.27 2.44 5.97
C ILE A 46 -1.56 2.83 7.43
N PRO A 47 -1.31 4.08 7.87
CA PRO A 47 -1.61 4.47 9.25
C PRO A 47 -3.12 4.56 9.47
N PHE A 48 -3.61 3.98 10.56
CA PHE A 48 -5.01 4.10 10.98
C PHE A 48 -5.19 5.01 12.21
N ALA A 49 -4.08 5.33 12.88
CA ALA A 49 -4.00 6.24 14.01
C ALA A 49 -2.61 6.91 14.01
N PRO A 50 -2.47 8.14 14.54
CA PRO A 50 -1.15 8.73 14.76
C PRO A 50 -0.39 7.95 15.84
N GLU A 51 0.91 8.25 16.00
CA GLU A 51 1.71 7.68 17.09
C GLU A 51 0.96 7.80 18.43
N PRO A 52 0.69 6.67 19.12
CA PRO A 52 -0.15 6.68 20.30
C PRO A 52 0.57 7.31 21.49
N ALA A 53 -0.12 8.22 22.17
CA ALA A 53 0.32 8.63 23.49
C ALA A 53 0.29 7.43 24.45
N ARG A 54 1.37 7.25 25.20
CA ARG A 54 1.51 6.09 26.09
C ARG A 54 0.38 6.04 27.12
N PHE A 55 -0.25 4.88 27.23
CA PHE A 55 -1.37 4.61 28.16
C PHE A 55 -2.62 5.47 27.94
N ALA A 56 -2.81 5.96 26.71
CA ALA A 56 -4.04 6.62 26.28
C ALA A 56 -4.74 5.81 25.20
N SER A 57 -6.02 6.09 24.98
CA SER A 57 -6.75 5.56 23.82
C SER A 57 -6.17 6.11 22.53
N ALA A 58 -6.02 5.26 21.52
CA ALA A 58 -5.65 5.67 20.17
C ALA A 58 -6.65 6.70 19.64
N GLN A 59 -6.13 7.67 18.89
CA GLN A 59 -6.94 8.66 18.18
C GLN A 59 -7.18 8.20 16.75
N LEU A 60 -8.28 8.61 16.15
CA LEU A 60 -8.50 8.36 14.72
C LEU A 60 -7.50 9.17 13.89
N TRP A 61 -6.95 8.56 12.86
CA TRP A 61 -6.17 9.30 11.87
C TRP A 61 -7.00 10.43 11.27
N ASN A 62 -6.47 11.65 11.34
CA ASN A 62 -7.16 12.87 10.92
C ASN A 62 -6.23 13.87 10.22
N GLN A 63 -5.06 13.40 9.76
CA GLN A 63 -4.02 14.22 9.16
C GLN A 63 -3.91 13.92 7.66
N SER A 64 -3.55 14.92 6.87
CA SER A 64 -3.13 14.67 5.49
C SER A 64 -1.76 13.98 5.48
N TYR A 65 -1.50 13.15 4.48
CA TYR A 65 -0.16 12.62 4.26
C TYR A 65 0.79 13.74 3.87
N GLU A 66 2.07 13.55 4.18
CA GLU A 66 3.13 14.47 3.78
C GLU A 66 3.14 14.61 2.24
N ASP A 67 3.19 15.85 1.75
CA ASP A 67 3.05 16.17 0.31
C ASP A 67 1.78 15.60 -0.37
N GLY A 68 0.77 15.22 0.42
CA GLY A 68 -0.43 14.57 -0.08
C GLY A 68 -0.20 13.14 -0.59
N HIS A 69 0.92 12.51 -0.25
CA HIS A 69 1.29 11.18 -0.72
C HIS A 69 1.72 10.23 0.40
N LEU A 70 1.33 8.96 0.29
CA LEU A 70 1.82 7.89 1.15
C LEU A 70 2.41 6.76 0.31
N ASP A 71 3.66 6.42 0.55
CA ASP A 71 4.27 5.20 0.02
C ASP A 71 3.96 4.01 0.93
N ALA A 72 3.04 3.15 0.49
CA ALA A 72 2.62 1.92 1.16
C ALA A 72 3.19 0.67 0.45
N THR A 73 4.43 0.72 -0.02
CA THR A 73 5.11 -0.43 -0.67
C THR A 73 5.90 -1.32 0.29
N SER A 74 6.05 -0.93 1.56
CA SER A 74 6.82 -1.66 2.57
C SER A 74 6.11 -1.70 3.94
N TYR A 75 6.30 -2.77 4.71
CA TYR A 75 5.75 -2.84 6.06
C TYR A 75 6.28 -1.74 6.96
N ALA A 76 5.40 -1.16 7.77
CA ALA A 76 5.75 -0.26 8.86
C ALA A 76 6.35 -1.03 10.05
N ALA A 77 6.82 -0.28 11.06
CA ALA A 77 7.36 -0.86 12.28
C ALA A 77 6.30 -1.65 13.06
N GLN A 78 6.73 -2.75 13.69
CA GLN A 78 5.92 -3.52 14.62
C GLN A 78 5.88 -2.83 15.99
N CYS A 79 4.81 -3.06 16.76
CA CYS A 79 4.75 -2.54 18.11
C CYS A 79 5.83 -3.16 19.01
N PRO A 80 6.30 -2.45 20.04
CA PRO A 80 7.38 -2.93 20.90
C PRO A 80 6.94 -4.20 21.63
N GLN A 81 7.70 -5.27 21.43
CA GLN A 81 7.39 -6.58 21.98
C GLN A 81 8.68 -7.28 22.44
N SER A 82 8.58 -8.08 23.49
CA SER A 82 9.73 -8.75 24.09
C SER A 82 9.76 -10.22 23.67
N PHE A 83 10.88 -10.65 23.08
CA PHE A 83 11.12 -12.03 22.72
C PHE A 83 12.15 -12.68 23.63
N PRO A 84 12.09 -14.02 23.83
CA PRO A 84 13.21 -14.76 24.38
C PRO A 84 14.47 -14.54 23.54
N ALA A 85 15.63 -14.47 24.19
CA ALA A 85 16.91 -14.33 23.50
C ALA A 85 17.09 -15.45 22.47
N GLY A 86 17.45 -15.09 21.22
CA GLY A 86 17.64 -16.05 20.13
C GLY A 86 16.38 -16.47 19.38
N ALA A 87 15.21 -15.90 19.69
CA ALA A 87 14.02 -16.13 18.88
C ALA A 87 14.22 -15.55 17.47
N ALA A 88 14.20 -16.42 16.45
CA ALA A 88 14.42 -16.04 15.04
C ALA A 88 13.47 -14.94 14.56
N ILE A 89 12.25 -14.88 15.13
CA ILE A 89 11.23 -13.88 14.84
C ILE A 89 11.64 -12.44 15.21
N ALA A 90 12.63 -12.26 16.10
CA ALA A 90 13.11 -10.94 16.50
C ALA A 90 14.21 -10.37 15.58
N GLN A 91 14.83 -11.20 14.72
CA GLN A 91 16.08 -10.83 14.03
C GLN A 91 15.89 -9.91 12.82
N HIS A 92 14.67 -9.76 12.31
CA HIS A 92 14.39 -9.01 11.07
C HIS A 92 13.28 -7.96 11.19
N ALA A 93 12.79 -7.71 12.41
CA ALA A 93 11.70 -6.78 12.66
C ALA A 93 12.22 -5.43 13.16
N THR A 94 11.66 -4.34 12.62
CA THR A 94 11.82 -2.99 13.15
C THR A 94 10.73 -2.74 14.19
N PHE A 95 11.09 -2.28 15.38
CA PHE A 95 10.15 -1.97 16.47
C PHE A 95 10.09 -0.48 16.75
N SER A 96 8.88 0.06 16.95
CA SER A 96 8.64 1.46 17.29
C SER A 96 7.35 1.60 18.11
N GLU A 97 7.22 2.64 18.95
CA GLU A 97 5.91 3.01 19.54
C GLU A 97 4.95 3.58 18.48
N ASP A 98 5.49 4.16 17.40
CA ASP A 98 4.73 4.45 16.19
C ASP A 98 4.53 3.17 15.36
N CYS A 99 3.46 2.43 15.66
CA CYS A 99 3.19 1.10 15.11
C CYS A 99 1.73 0.85 14.70
N LEU A 100 0.87 1.87 14.68
CA LEU A 100 -0.56 1.72 14.39
C LEU A 100 -0.84 1.79 12.88
N TYR A 101 -0.42 0.72 12.20
CA TYR A 101 -0.51 0.57 10.75
C TYR A 101 -1.30 -0.67 10.33
N LEU A 102 -1.91 -0.61 9.14
CA LEU A 102 -2.61 -1.71 8.49
C LEU A 102 -1.87 -2.20 7.25
N THR A 103 -2.16 -3.44 6.90
CA THR A 103 -1.76 -4.06 5.63
C THR A 103 -3.02 -4.49 4.88
N ILE A 104 -3.12 -4.13 3.60
CA ILE A 104 -4.29 -4.42 2.76
C ILE A 104 -3.84 -5.19 1.53
N TYR A 105 -4.54 -6.30 1.27
CA TYR A 105 -4.39 -7.08 0.04
C TYR A 105 -5.72 -7.11 -0.70
N THR A 106 -5.68 -6.93 -2.01
CA THR A 106 -6.86 -7.02 -2.87
C THR A 106 -6.49 -7.67 -4.20
N PRO A 107 -7.41 -8.37 -4.89
CA PRO A 107 -7.16 -8.85 -6.24
C PRO A 107 -6.66 -7.72 -7.15
N ARG A 108 -5.82 -8.07 -8.14
CA ARG A 108 -5.35 -7.09 -9.13
C ARG A 108 -6.52 -6.45 -9.90
N GLU A 109 -7.54 -7.25 -10.16
CA GLU A 109 -8.76 -6.84 -10.84
C GLU A 109 -9.63 -5.97 -9.93
N GLN A 110 -10.19 -4.91 -10.50
CA GLN A 110 -11.17 -4.09 -9.80
C GLN A 110 -12.47 -4.91 -9.64
N PRO A 111 -13.16 -4.81 -8.49
CA PRO A 111 -14.49 -5.37 -8.39
C PRO A 111 -15.44 -4.64 -9.35
N GLY A 112 -16.54 -5.29 -9.72
CA GLY A 112 -17.64 -4.60 -10.42
C GLY A 112 -18.26 -3.54 -9.52
N GLU A 113 -18.73 -2.42 -10.10
CA GLU A 113 -19.29 -1.29 -9.33
C GLU A 113 -20.47 -1.69 -8.43
N GLU A 114 -21.31 -2.62 -8.90
CA GLU A 114 -22.48 -3.12 -8.15
C GLU A 114 -22.15 -4.32 -7.25
N THR A 115 -20.96 -4.92 -7.40
CA THR A 115 -20.55 -6.13 -6.69
C THR A 115 -19.15 -5.96 -6.10
N PRO A 116 -19.01 -5.18 -5.02
CA PRO A 116 -17.72 -4.96 -4.36
C PRO A 116 -17.16 -6.27 -3.81
N TRP A 117 -15.84 -6.34 -3.66
CA TRP A 117 -15.20 -7.46 -2.98
C TRP A 117 -15.64 -7.53 -1.50
N PRO A 118 -15.89 -8.73 -0.96
CA PRO A 118 -16.07 -8.88 0.48
C PRO A 118 -14.78 -8.52 1.22
N VAL A 119 -14.91 -7.90 2.40
CA VAL A 119 -13.76 -7.53 3.23
C VAL A 119 -13.59 -8.56 4.34
N MET A 120 -12.40 -9.15 4.43
CA MET A 120 -11.96 -9.94 5.58
C MET A 120 -11.03 -9.12 6.44
N PHE A 121 -11.32 -9.00 7.73
CA PHE A 121 -10.47 -8.33 8.71
C PHE A 121 -9.82 -9.37 9.62
N TRP A 122 -8.49 -9.37 9.68
CA TRP A 122 -7.71 -10.30 10.48
C TRP A 122 -7.01 -9.59 11.63
N ILE A 123 -7.07 -10.19 12.82
CA ILE A 123 -6.39 -9.72 14.02
C ILE A 123 -5.38 -10.81 14.40
N HIS A 124 -4.11 -10.45 14.44
CA HIS A 124 -3.05 -11.41 14.74
C HIS A 124 -3.15 -11.97 16.18
N GLY A 125 -2.62 -13.17 16.37
CA GLY A 125 -2.52 -13.81 17.68
C GLY A 125 -1.32 -13.32 18.51
N GLY A 126 -0.86 -14.15 19.45
CA GLY A 126 0.34 -13.86 20.25
C GLY A 126 0.07 -13.41 21.69
N ALA A 127 -1.09 -13.80 22.23
CA ALA A 127 -1.43 -13.67 23.65
C ALA A 127 -1.33 -12.24 24.21
N LEU A 128 -1.59 -11.23 23.36
CA LEU A 128 -1.48 -9.80 23.69
C LEU A 128 -0.05 -9.36 24.10
N ARG A 129 0.98 -10.12 23.70
CA ARG A 129 2.38 -9.88 24.06
C ARG A 129 3.31 -9.77 22.86
N VAL A 130 2.99 -10.49 21.80
CA VAL A 130 3.77 -10.55 20.56
C VAL A 130 2.82 -10.63 19.37
N GLY A 131 3.36 -10.44 18.17
CA GLY A 131 2.65 -10.55 16.90
C GLY A 131 2.72 -9.27 16.06
N SER A 132 2.33 -9.42 14.81
CA SER A 132 2.21 -8.33 13.83
C SER A 132 1.26 -8.76 12.72
N ALA A 133 0.92 -7.80 11.86
CA ALA A 133 0.43 -8.11 10.51
C ALA A 133 1.52 -8.81 9.68
#